data_AF-A0A835YI85-F1
#
_entry.id   AF-A0A835YI85-F1
#
_cell.length_a   1.000
_cell.length_b   1.000
_cell.length_c   1.000
_cell.angle_alpha   90.00
_cell.angle_beta   90.00
_cell.angle_gamma   90.00
#
_symmetry.space_group_name_H-M   'P 1'
#
loop_
_entity.id
_entity.type
_entity.pdbx_description
1 polymer ?
#
loop_
_entity_poly.entity_id
_entity_poly.type
_entity_poly.pdbx_seq_one_letter_code
_entity_poly.pdbx_strand_id
1 'polypeptide(L)'
;MQRLCLVYRCGKQRIDRFFCLEHRLQSAVKYDTPDNDMDCKEQESSSTVANACCDNGCSESASVCSSDVRKGLEDVASDGRAKEQCSATHAAIAVDEEESKKAQTGAEVAIGTAAGNDIGSLLPHIEPSIIPAAMQKPCLVYRCGKQRIDRFYCLEHRMQSTVKYDAPVDDMDCKEQERKPISSFYMSSQSRSTKDGLQSYCKECYALNNRVRSHTREGFIGGLVAGSRLRSRRRDMHQNELTSAIFDSICRAQDDRCVYSGLPVKFAPMSDWQASIERLNDNEDYIVHNSTLCALEFNVRAGWTVAKAKYAATHTDSVDTATVAAVVHKALSTPTTKHKRPSPMQQKEVDGSNLTLCNICCIWKVHGDFHESNKTLCKKCMKDSSEKYAATWRGAFFILVNNATKRCQTRTREARGLVCDITFEDVVNMYQEQLGGCLYSGIPLTTKGDWKMSLERKDVHVGYTRQNSCLIAMEFQSADHTACTTYGGTGSGGWSREKSLFFRANYNPAYVPVRQLAPPREVSAADTLEMIE
;
A
#
# COMPACT_ATOMS: atom_id res chain seq x y z
N MET A 1 -17.14 54.35 10.92
CA MET A 1 -16.00 53.53 10.43
C MET A 1 -15.80 53.82 8.95
N GLN A 2 -14.83 54.65 8.60
CA GLN A 2 -14.43 54.87 7.20
C GLN A 2 -13.66 53.64 6.73
N ARG A 3 -14.16 52.95 5.70
CA ARG A 3 -13.48 51.80 5.09
C ARG A 3 -12.51 52.31 4.03
N LEU A 4 -11.22 52.08 4.26
CA LEU A 4 -10.16 52.32 3.29
C LEU A 4 -10.24 51.24 2.19
N CYS A 5 -10.51 51.62 0.95
CA CYS A 5 -10.31 50.74 -0.21
C CYS A 5 -8.98 51.10 -0.88
N LEU A 6 -8.02 50.18 -0.85
CA LEU A 6 -6.79 50.28 -1.63
C LEU A 6 -7.02 49.70 -3.03
N VAL A 7 -6.92 50.55 -4.05
CA VAL A 7 -6.93 50.15 -5.46
C VAL A 7 -5.50 50.10 -5.95
N TYR A 8 -5.03 48.92 -6.39
CA TYR A 8 -3.76 48.80 -7.10
C TYR A 8 -3.98 48.90 -8.61
N ARG A 9 -3.25 49.81 -9.25
CA ARG A 9 -3.09 49.88 -10.71
C ARG A 9 -1.71 49.34 -11.08
N CYS A 10 -1.67 48.28 -11.88
CA CYS A 10 -0.48 47.88 -12.62
C CYS A 10 -0.77 48.02 -14.13
N GLY A 11 0.20 48.51 -14.89
CA GLY A 11 0.02 49.01 -16.25
C GLY A 11 -0.49 47.99 -17.28
N LYS A 12 -1.27 48.53 -18.23
CA LYS A 12 -1.65 48.00 -19.55
C LYS A 12 -2.29 46.60 -19.58
N GLN A 13 -3.42 46.44 -18.91
CA GLN A 13 -4.63 45.75 -19.43
C GLN A 13 -5.77 45.92 -18.43
N ARG A 14 -6.96 46.27 -18.91
CA ARG A 14 -8.15 46.48 -18.10
C ARG A 14 -8.92 45.15 -18.03
N ILE A 15 -8.95 44.52 -16.86
CA ILE A 15 -9.85 43.40 -16.58
C ILE A 15 -10.75 43.86 -15.43
N ASP A 16 -11.95 44.31 -15.76
CA ASP A 16 -12.98 44.60 -14.78
C ASP A 16 -13.71 43.27 -14.47
N ARG A 17 -13.38 42.63 -13.35
CA ARG A 17 -14.28 41.66 -12.68
C ARG A 17 -14.29 41.93 -11.19
N PHE A 18 -15.45 42.37 -10.71
CA PHE A 18 -15.77 42.50 -9.30
C PHE A 18 -16.31 41.16 -8.80
N PHE A 19 -15.76 40.64 -7.72
CA PHE A 19 -16.43 39.62 -6.91
C PHE A 19 -16.77 40.24 -5.57
N CYS A 20 -18.05 40.51 -5.38
CA CYS A 20 -18.66 40.78 -4.08
C CYS A 20 -19.15 39.42 -3.56
N LEU A 21 -18.61 38.98 -2.43
CA LEU A 21 -19.01 37.72 -1.80
C LEU A 21 -19.65 38.08 -0.46
N GLU A 22 -20.99 38.06 -0.39
CA GLU A 22 -21.70 37.76 0.84
C GLU A 22 -23.11 37.17 0.58
N HIS A 23 -23.36 36.06 1.29
CA HIS A 23 -24.61 35.43 1.70
C HIS A 23 -25.63 34.88 0.68
N ARG A 24 -25.84 33.55 0.75
CA ARG A 24 -27.12 32.96 1.24
C ARG A 24 -27.00 31.45 1.53
N LEU A 25 -26.96 31.12 2.82
CA LEU A 25 -27.52 29.88 3.36
C LEU A 25 -29.03 30.08 3.45
N GLN A 26 -29.82 29.29 2.71
CA GLN A 26 -31.18 28.83 3.04
C GLN A 26 -31.83 28.15 1.82
N SER A 27 -31.92 26.82 1.87
CA SER A 27 -32.98 26.01 1.24
C SER A 27 -32.89 24.63 1.87
N ALA A 28 -33.60 24.36 2.97
CA ALA A 28 -34.99 23.88 2.97
C ALA A 28 -35.15 22.62 2.11
N VAL A 29 -34.96 21.47 2.75
CA VAL A 29 -35.37 20.15 2.28
C VAL A 29 -36.89 20.13 2.23
N LYS A 30 -37.46 19.98 1.03
CA LYS A 30 -38.83 19.52 0.84
C LYS A 30 -38.76 18.10 0.28
N TYR A 31 -39.34 17.18 1.04
CA TYR A 31 -39.71 15.86 0.56
C TYR A 31 -41.02 16.00 -0.21
N ASP A 32 -41.01 15.60 -1.48
CA ASP A 32 -42.22 15.26 -2.22
C ASP A 32 -42.07 13.80 -2.67
N THR A 33 -42.82 12.91 -2.04
CA THR A 33 -43.21 11.61 -2.59
C THR A 33 -44.35 11.83 -3.59
N PRO A 34 -44.40 11.00 -4.64
CA PRO A 34 -45.69 10.44 -5.01
C PRO A 34 -45.63 8.92 -5.05
N ASP A 35 -46.61 8.36 -4.34
CA ASP A 35 -47.16 7.04 -4.53
C ASP A 35 -47.56 6.80 -5.99
N ASN A 36 -47.29 5.60 -6.52
CA ASN A 36 -48.31 4.59 -6.81
C ASN A 36 -47.86 3.61 -7.92
N ASP A 37 -48.14 2.35 -7.61
CA ASP A 37 -48.66 1.32 -8.50
C ASP A 37 -47.84 0.94 -9.75
N MET A 38 -47.18 -0.22 -9.67
CA MET A 38 -47.27 -1.15 -10.80
C MET A 38 -47.23 -2.61 -10.36
N ASP A 39 -48.24 -3.31 -10.85
CA ASP A 39 -48.68 -4.67 -10.57
C ASP A 39 -47.60 -5.75 -10.69
N CYS A 40 -47.72 -6.72 -9.77
CA CYS A 40 -47.27 -8.09 -9.95
C CYS A 40 -47.93 -8.72 -11.19
N LYS A 41 -47.12 -9.19 -12.14
CA LYS A 41 -47.48 -10.33 -12.98
C LYS A 41 -46.35 -11.35 -13.02
N GLU A 42 -46.62 -12.45 -12.33
CA GLU A 42 -46.03 -13.76 -12.57
C GLU A 42 -46.15 -14.11 -14.05
N GLN A 43 -45.06 -14.56 -14.66
CA GLN A 43 -45.13 -15.53 -15.76
C GLN A 43 -44.00 -16.55 -15.58
N GLU A 44 -44.40 -17.71 -15.09
CA GLU A 44 -43.70 -18.96 -15.29
C GLU A 44 -43.63 -19.26 -16.80
N SER A 45 -42.45 -19.64 -17.29
CA SER A 45 -42.37 -20.44 -18.50
C SER A 45 -41.21 -21.42 -18.38
N SER A 46 -41.59 -22.65 -18.05
CA SER A 46 -40.82 -23.86 -18.25
C SER A 46 -40.45 -24.04 -19.73
N SER A 47 -39.21 -24.42 -20.01
CA SER A 47 -38.92 -25.20 -21.22
C SER A 47 -37.75 -26.14 -20.99
N THR A 48 -38.12 -27.39 -20.75
CA THR A 48 -37.34 -28.61 -20.89
C THR A 48 -36.90 -28.75 -22.35
N VAL A 49 -35.60 -29.00 -22.60
CA VAL A 49 -35.15 -29.65 -23.85
C VAL A 49 -34.09 -30.68 -23.49
N ALA A 50 -34.36 -31.91 -23.90
CA ALA A 50 -33.55 -33.09 -23.72
C ALA A 50 -32.51 -33.25 -24.84
N ASN A 51 -31.44 -33.98 -24.49
CA ASN A 51 -30.67 -34.96 -25.28
C ASN A 51 -30.54 -34.79 -26.79
N ALA A 52 -29.29 -34.69 -27.24
CA ALA A 52 -28.84 -35.41 -28.44
C ALA A 52 -27.37 -35.83 -28.28
N CYS A 53 -27.17 -37.14 -28.13
CA CYS A 53 -25.94 -37.84 -28.47
C CYS A 53 -25.69 -37.76 -29.98
N CYS A 54 -24.43 -37.68 -30.40
CA CYS A 54 -23.98 -38.26 -31.65
C CYS A 54 -22.55 -38.79 -31.49
N ASP A 55 -22.45 -40.10 -31.68
CA ASP A 55 -21.26 -40.90 -31.90
C ASP A 55 -20.51 -40.53 -33.19
N ASN A 56 -19.19 -40.78 -33.17
CA ASN A 56 -18.47 -41.69 -34.08
C ASN A 56 -17.06 -41.19 -34.42
N GLY A 57 -16.08 -42.11 -34.36
CA GLY A 57 -14.86 -41.99 -35.15
C GLY A 57 -13.59 -42.62 -34.56
N CYS A 58 -13.55 -43.95 -34.48
CA CYS A 58 -12.37 -44.76 -34.17
C CYS A 58 -11.25 -44.71 -35.23
N SER A 59 -10.00 -44.90 -34.79
CA SER A 59 -9.01 -45.87 -35.33
C SER A 59 -7.82 -45.98 -34.35
N GLU A 60 -7.68 -47.10 -33.63
CA GLU A 60 -6.79 -48.26 -33.92
C GLU A 60 -5.29 -47.90 -33.95
N SER A 61 -4.48 -48.33 -32.98
CA SER A 61 -3.83 -49.66 -32.94
C SER A 61 -3.09 -49.81 -31.58
N ALA A 62 -3.34 -50.87 -30.79
CA ALA A 62 -2.60 -52.15 -30.73
C ALA A 62 -1.07 -51.98 -30.58
N SER A 63 -0.29 -52.65 -29.74
CA SER A 63 -0.42 -53.75 -28.76
C SER A 63 0.96 -53.77 -28.03
N VAL A 64 1.11 -54.32 -26.83
CA VAL A 64 1.82 -55.60 -26.58
C VAL A 64 1.79 -55.90 -25.08
N CYS A 65 1.69 -57.20 -24.82
CA CYS A 65 1.35 -57.95 -23.64
C CYS A 65 2.33 -57.95 -22.45
N SER A 66 1.78 -58.56 -21.38
CA SER A 66 2.38 -59.56 -20.48
C SER A 66 2.86 -59.02 -19.14
N SER A 67 2.65 -59.64 -17.98
CA SER A 67 1.74 -60.67 -17.45
C SER A 67 2.27 -60.97 -16.04
N ASP A 68 1.37 -61.24 -15.09
CA ASP A 68 1.55 -62.09 -13.91
C ASP A 68 2.63 -61.78 -12.85
N VAL A 69 2.19 -61.55 -11.60
CA VAL A 69 2.29 -62.57 -10.52
C VAL A 69 1.17 -62.32 -9.50
N ARG A 70 0.46 -63.39 -9.16
CA ARG A 70 -0.64 -63.49 -8.20
C ARG A 70 -0.17 -64.33 -7.00
N LYS A 71 -0.80 -64.08 -5.83
CA LYS A 71 -0.93 -64.92 -4.60
C LYS A 71 0.00 -64.65 -3.41
N GLY A 72 -0.66 -64.55 -2.26
CA GLY A 72 -0.11 -64.69 -0.91
C GLY A 72 -1.06 -64.12 0.16
N LEU A 73 -2.07 -64.89 0.56
CA LEU A 73 -2.98 -64.65 1.70
C LEU A 73 -2.57 -65.62 2.84
N GLU A 74 -2.85 -65.23 4.09
CA GLU A 74 -2.90 -66.05 5.34
C GLU A 74 -1.51 -66.52 5.86
N ASP A 75 -1.09 -66.38 7.13
CA ASP A 75 -1.71 -66.41 8.45
C ASP A 75 -0.88 -65.59 9.47
N VAL A 76 -1.49 -65.07 10.54
CA VAL A 76 -1.14 -65.33 11.96
C VAL A 76 -2.18 -64.61 12.84
N ALA A 77 -2.95 -65.42 13.56
CA ALA A 77 -3.88 -65.03 14.60
C ALA A 77 -3.20 -64.80 15.95
N SER A 78 -4.00 -64.23 16.86
CA SER A 78 -3.94 -64.29 18.32
C SER A 78 -2.79 -63.58 19.04
N ASP A 79 -3.12 -62.44 19.65
CA ASP A 79 -3.09 -62.41 21.11
C ASP A 79 -4.16 -61.47 21.69
N GLY A 80 -4.79 -61.91 22.77
CA GLY A 80 -5.91 -61.25 23.43
C GLY A 80 -5.71 -61.13 24.94
N ARG A 81 -6.55 -60.27 25.54
CA ARG A 81 -6.63 -59.82 26.96
C ARG A 81 -5.77 -58.57 27.24
N ALA A 82 -6.27 -57.52 27.89
CA ALA A 82 -7.23 -57.50 28.99
C ALA A 82 -8.22 -56.31 28.95
N LYS A 83 -9.30 -56.52 29.71
CA LYS A 83 -10.51 -55.71 29.92
C LYS A 83 -10.30 -54.47 30.80
N GLU A 84 -11.19 -53.50 30.55
CA GLU A 84 -11.99 -52.67 31.47
C GLU A 84 -11.33 -52.11 32.75
N GLN A 85 -11.33 -50.78 32.85
CA GLN A 85 -12.12 -50.12 33.91
C GLN A 85 -12.44 -48.66 33.57
N CYS A 86 -13.74 -48.35 33.61
CA CYS A 86 -14.30 -47.01 33.63
C CYS A 86 -13.90 -46.26 34.92
N SER A 87 -13.65 -44.96 34.82
CA SER A 87 -14.27 -44.02 35.76
C SER A 87 -14.35 -42.63 35.14
N ALA A 88 -15.53 -42.04 35.29
CA ALA A 88 -15.91 -40.74 34.81
C ALA A 88 -15.36 -39.65 35.73
N THR A 89 -14.93 -38.54 35.13
CA THR A 89 -14.88 -37.23 35.81
C THR A 89 -15.42 -36.19 34.85
N HIS A 90 -16.73 -35.93 34.96
CA HIS A 90 -17.31 -34.63 34.63
C HIS A 90 -16.88 -33.64 35.72
N ALA A 91 -15.96 -32.75 35.40
CA ALA A 91 -15.74 -31.54 36.18
C ALA A 91 -16.57 -30.42 35.52
N ALA A 92 -17.69 -30.09 36.16
CA ALA A 92 -18.47 -28.91 35.87
C ALA A 92 -17.61 -27.67 36.17
N ILE A 93 -17.40 -26.82 35.17
CA ILE A 93 -16.93 -25.45 35.37
C ILE A 93 -18.18 -24.63 35.62
N ALA A 94 -18.46 -24.36 36.89
CA ALA A 94 -19.37 -23.30 37.30
C ALA A 94 -18.70 -21.97 36.98
N VAL A 95 -19.36 -21.16 36.17
CA VAL A 95 -18.99 -19.76 35.92
C VAL A 95 -19.79 -18.96 36.93
N ASP A 96 -19.12 -18.42 37.96
CA ASP A 96 -19.70 -17.42 38.86
C ASP A 96 -19.88 -16.11 38.08
N GLU A 97 -21.12 -15.83 37.68
CA GLU A 97 -21.60 -14.49 37.34
C GLU A 97 -22.07 -13.79 38.61
N GLU A 98 -21.17 -13.23 39.42
CA GLU A 98 -21.58 -12.26 40.45
C GLU A 98 -20.44 -11.36 40.91
N GLU A 99 -20.08 -10.33 40.13
CA GLU A 99 -19.52 -9.06 40.66
C GLU A 99 -19.46 -7.97 39.58
N SER A 100 -20.62 -7.40 39.23
CA SER A 100 -20.69 -6.15 38.44
C SER A 100 -21.83 -5.26 38.92
N LYS A 101 -21.78 -4.84 40.19
CA LYS A 101 -22.54 -3.70 40.73
C LYS A 101 -21.78 -3.07 41.89
N LYS A 102 -20.85 -2.15 41.60
CA LYS A 102 -20.42 -1.03 42.47
C LYS A 102 -19.23 -0.30 41.83
N ALA A 103 -19.50 0.83 41.18
CA ALA A 103 -18.66 2.02 41.15
C ALA A 103 -19.25 3.03 40.16
N GLN A 104 -20.37 3.63 40.55
CA GLN A 104 -20.87 4.85 39.93
C GLN A 104 -20.98 5.86 41.07
N THR A 105 -19.98 6.73 41.22
CA THR A 105 -20.03 8.04 41.88
C THR A 105 -18.62 8.64 41.92
N GLY A 106 -18.51 9.91 41.48
CA GLY A 106 -17.45 10.81 41.91
C GLY A 106 -16.22 10.90 41.02
N ALA A 107 -16.30 11.67 39.93
CA ALA A 107 -15.13 12.40 39.43
C ALA A 107 -15.53 13.87 39.31
N GLU A 108 -15.19 14.61 40.36
CA GLU A 108 -15.27 16.06 40.43
C GLU A 108 -14.39 16.69 39.35
N VAL A 109 -14.94 17.74 38.73
CA VAL A 109 -14.27 18.63 37.80
C VAL A 109 -13.28 19.49 38.59
N ALA A 110 -12.01 19.07 38.63
CA ALA A 110 -10.92 19.92 39.05
C ALA A 110 -10.50 20.83 37.88
N ILE A 111 -10.98 22.08 37.90
CA ILE A 111 -10.43 23.17 37.09
C ILE A 111 -9.08 23.54 37.72
N GLY A 112 -8.02 22.86 37.26
CA GLY A 112 -6.65 23.24 37.53
C GLY A 112 -6.24 24.39 36.63
N THR A 113 -6.14 25.59 37.19
CA THR A 113 -5.48 26.76 36.61
C THR A 113 -4.01 26.43 36.36
N ALA A 114 -3.65 26.19 35.11
CA ALA A 114 -2.27 26.04 34.69
C ALA A 114 -1.54 27.37 34.81
N ALA A 115 -0.49 27.37 35.63
CA ALA A 115 0.49 28.43 35.78
C ALA A 115 1.13 28.76 34.42
N GLY A 116 1.34 30.06 34.20
CA GLY A 116 2.01 30.60 33.03
C GLY A 116 3.44 30.07 32.92
N ASN A 117 3.74 29.49 31.77
CA ASN A 117 5.10 29.30 31.31
C ASN A 117 5.40 30.38 30.27
N ASP A 118 6.27 31.30 30.67
CA ASP A 118 7.03 32.20 29.82
C ASP A 118 7.63 31.44 28.65
N ILE A 119 7.21 31.78 27.43
CA ILE A 119 7.94 31.44 26.21
C ILE A 119 8.86 32.63 25.92
N GLY A 120 9.92 32.71 26.73
CA GLY A 120 11.09 33.52 26.45
C GLY A 120 11.99 32.84 25.43
N SER A 121 12.10 33.46 24.25
CA SER A 121 13.31 33.51 23.42
C SER A 121 14.11 32.21 23.19
N LEU A 122 13.84 31.55 22.07
CA LEU A 122 14.84 30.77 21.33
C LEU A 122 14.81 31.18 19.86
N LEU A 123 15.32 32.38 19.59
CA LEU A 123 15.87 32.73 18.28
C LEU A 123 17.39 32.75 18.42
N PRO A 124 18.15 32.19 17.47
CA PRO A 124 19.61 32.31 17.50
C PRO A 124 19.99 33.79 17.42
N HIS A 125 20.98 34.18 18.24
CA HIS A 125 21.60 35.50 18.22
C HIS A 125 21.95 35.90 16.78
N ILE A 126 21.18 36.85 16.24
CA ILE A 126 21.61 37.65 15.10
C ILE A 126 22.47 38.74 15.70
N GLU A 127 23.79 38.65 15.52
CA GLU A 127 24.67 39.77 15.83
C GLU A 127 24.23 40.98 15.00
N PRO A 128 24.03 42.16 15.62
CA PRO A 128 23.71 43.35 14.88
C PRO A 128 24.90 43.72 13.99
N SER A 129 24.70 43.63 12.69
CA SER A 129 25.65 44.15 11.70
C SER A 129 25.89 45.62 12.03
N ILE A 130 27.14 45.98 12.25
CA ILE A 130 27.57 47.37 12.46
C ILE A 130 27.23 48.14 11.18
N ILE A 131 26.11 48.86 11.20
CA ILE A 131 25.83 49.90 10.21
C ILE A 131 26.63 51.12 10.67
N PRO A 132 27.56 51.66 9.85
CA PRO A 132 28.26 52.90 10.19
C PRO A 132 27.23 53.99 10.49
N ALA A 133 27.47 54.80 11.52
CA ALA A 133 26.55 55.80 12.09
C ALA A 133 26.11 56.95 11.15
N ALA A 134 26.20 56.80 9.83
CA ALA A 134 25.92 57.83 8.84
C ALA A 134 24.56 57.71 8.12
N MET A 135 23.67 56.78 8.47
CA MET A 135 22.36 56.64 7.82
C MET A 135 21.20 56.47 8.80
N GLN A 136 20.81 57.56 9.46
CA GLN A 136 19.54 57.68 10.20
C GLN A 136 18.47 58.42 9.40
N LYS A 137 18.11 57.92 8.20
CA LYS A 137 16.93 58.47 7.47
C LYS A 137 16.08 57.33 6.88
N PRO A 138 14.74 57.44 6.95
CA PRO A 138 13.84 56.39 6.47
C PRO A 138 13.90 56.28 4.95
N CYS A 139 14.27 55.09 4.46
CA CYS A 139 14.28 54.77 3.04
C CYS A 139 13.04 53.95 2.68
N LEU A 140 12.28 54.38 1.66
CA LEU A 140 11.20 53.59 1.09
C LEU A 140 11.78 52.60 0.07
N VAL A 141 11.66 51.30 0.37
CA VAL A 141 12.07 50.22 -0.54
C VAL A 141 10.84 49.69 -1.27
N TYR A 142 10.77 49.88 -2.58
CA TYR A 142 9.74 49.27 -3.43
C TYR A 142 10.24 47.94 -3.99
N ARG A 143 9.55 46.83 -3.68
CA ARG A 143 9.74 45.53 -4.36
C ARG A 143 8.73 45.39 -5.50
N CYS A 144 9.23 45.21 -6.73
CA CYS A 144 8.40 44.86 -7.89
C CYS A 144 8.97 43.63 -8.59
N GLY A 145 8.16 42.58 -8.70
CA GLY A 145 8.56 41.18 -8.94
C GLY A 145 9.10 40.80 -10.33
N LYS A 146 9.70 41.70 -11.11
CA LYS A 146 10.30 41.34 -12.41
C LYS A 146 11.66 41.96 -12.75
N GLN A 147 12.09 43.04 -12.11
CA GLN A 147 13.45 43.58 -12.27
C GLN A 147 13.91 44.26 -10.98
N ARG A 148 15.09 43.89 -10.48
CA ARG A 148 15.73 44.55 -9.36
C ARG A 148 16.45 45.81 -9.88
N ILE A 149 15.80 46.96 -9.74
CA ILE A 149 16.50 48.25 -9.74
C ILE A 149 16.37 48.78 -8.33
N ASP A 150 17.41 48.58 -7.52
CA ASP A 150 17.51 49.22 -6.21
C ASP A 150 17.83 50.71 -6.45
N ARG A 151 16.80 51.54 -6.66
CA ARG A 151 16.96 53.00 -6.63
C ARG A 151 16.71 53.49 -5.22
N PHE A 152 17.80 53.78 -4.52
CA PHE A 152 17.77 54.53 -3.27
C PHE A 152 17.46 55.99 -3.61
N TYR A 153 16.26 56.46 -3.28
CA TYR A 153 15.97 57.90 -3.31
C TYR A 153 16.32 58.47 -1.94
N CYS A 154 17.54 58.97 -1.80
CA CYS A 154 17.87 59.90 -0.73
C CYS A 154 17.40 61.29 -1.19
N LEU A 155 16.43 61.89 -0.49
CA LEU A 155 15.66 63.04 -0.97
C LEU A 155 16.46 64.35 -1.18
N GLU A 156 17.78 64.40 -0.92
CA GLU A 156 18.53 65.66 -1.01
C GLU A 156 19.88 65.63 -1.75
N HIS A 157 20.34 64.53 -2.33
CA HIS A 157 21.55 64.59 -3.17
C HIS A 157 21.44 63.80 -4.46
N ARG A 158 21.72 64.51 -5.55
CA ARG A 158 21.83 64.05 -6.93
C ARG A 158 23.11 63.21 -7.14
N MET A 159 23.36 62.23 -6.27
CA MET A 159 24.42 61.24 -6.44
C MET A 159 23.79 59.85 -6.59
N GLN A 160 23.82 59.36 -7.81
CA GLN A 160 23.51 57.96 -8.13
C GLN A 160 24.70 57.10 -7.69
N SER A 161 24.84 56.81 -6.40
CA SER A 161 25.75 55.75 -5.96
C SER A 161 25.01 54.41 -6.00
N THR A 162 25.20 53.64 -7.07
CA THR A 162 24.88 52.21 -7.06
C THR A 162 25.88 51.52 -6.14
N VAL A 163 25.48 51.25 -4.90
CA VAL A 163 26.24 50.33 -4.03
C VAL A 163 26.04 48.93 -4.60
N LYS A 164 27.03 48.46 -5.37
CA LYS A 164 27.11 47.06 -5.77
C LYS A 164 27.58 46.28 -4.56
N TYR A 165 26.68 45.51 -3.97
CA TYR A 165 27.10 44.42 -3.09
C TYR A 165 27.69 43.34 -3.98
N ASP A 166 28.98 43.07 -3.85
CA ASP A 166 29.59 41.88 -4.41
C ASP A 166 28.97 40.70 -3.68
N ALA A 167 27.97 40.11 -4.32
CA ALA A 167 27.28 38.95 -3.81
C ALA A 167 28.29 37.82 -3.56
N PRO A 168 28.09 37.00 -2.52
CA PRO A 168 28.77 35.73 -2.42
C PRO A 168 28.61 34.99 -3.75
N VAL A 169 29.72 34.50 -4.29
CA VAL A 169 29.78 33.81 -5.60
C VAL A 169 28.89 32.56 -5.62
N ASP A 170 28.45 32.09 -4.44
CA ASP A 170 27.73 30.84 -4.23
C ASP A 170 26.22 30.99 -3.97
N ASP A 171 25.63 32.16 -4.25
CA ASP A 171 24.19 32.39 -4.09
C ASP A 171 23.46 32.44 -5.44
N MET A 172 22.29 31.79 -5.50
CA MET A 172 21.40 31.80 -6.66
C MET A 172 20.03 32.37 -6.28
N ASP A 173 19.42 33.15 -7.18
CA ASP A 173 18.07 33.68 -6.99
C ASP A 173 17.03 32.56 -7.19
N CYS A 174 16.31 32.19 -6.12
CA CYS A 174 15.15 31.32 -6.26
C CYS A 174 14.03 32.08 -7.00
N LYS A 175 13.26 31.39 -7.84
CA LYS A 175 12.14 31.99 -8.58
C LYS A 175 11.08 32.66 -7.69
N GLU A 176 10.96 32.24 -6.43
CA GLU A 176 10.11 32.88 -5.40
C GLU A 176 10.79 34.06 -4.67
N GLN A 177 11.85 34.63 -5.27
CA GLN A 177 12.46 35.92 -4.95
C GLN A 177 13.30 36.00 -3.67
N GLU A 178 13.77 34.86 -3.17
CA GLU A 178 14.81 34.82 -2.13
C GLU A 178 16.13 34.27 -2.70
N ARG A 179 17.24 34.95 -2.39
CA ARG A 179 18.57 34.37 -2.60
C ARG A 179 18.78 33.24 -1.63
N LYS A 180 19.25 32.11 -2.14
CA LYS A 180 19.63 30.94 -1.35
C LYS A 180 21.00 30.46 -1.80
N PRO A 181 21.79 29.83 -0.93
CA PRO A 181 23.02 29.17 -1.33
C PRO A 181 22.76 28.12 -2.41
N ILE A 182 23.69 27.93 -3.35
CA ILE A 182 23.60 26.93 -4.44
C ILE A 182 23.28 25.52 -3.91
N SER A 183 23.79 25.17 -2.72
CA SER A 183 23.50 23.89 -2.05
C SER A 183 22.02 23.67 -1.75
N SER A 184 21.21 24.73 -1.76
CA SER A 184 19.76 24.70 -1.59
C SER A 184 19.00 24.38 -2.88
N PHE A 185 19.67 24.11 -4.00
CA PHE A 185 19.04 23.77 -5.28
C PHE A 185 19.33 22.32 -5.68
N TYR A 186 18.45 21.73 -6.48
CA TYR A 186 18.70 20.41 -7.08
C TYR A 186 19.52 20.58 -8.35
N MET A 187 20.44 19.63 -8.62
CA MET A 187 20.99 19.48 -9.96
C MET A 187 19.87 19.02 -10.89
N SER A 188 19.68 19.73 -11.99
CA SER A 188 18.73 19.34 -13.02
C SER A 188 19.24 18.08 -13.70
N SER A 189 18.43 17.03 -13.77
CA SER A 189 18.72 15.89 -14.65
C SER A 189 18.70 16.30 -16.13
N GLN A 190 18.10 17.44 -16.44
CA GLN A 190 18.17 18.11 -17.73
C GLN A 190 19.28 19.18 -17.74
N SER A 191 20.40 18.97 -17.06
CA SER A 191 21.50 19.93 -16.90
C SER A 191 22.01 20.58 -18.20
N ARG A 192 21.65 20.05 -19.37
CA ARG A 192 21.91 20.67 -20.68
C ARG A 192 21.06 21.92 -20.97
N SER A 193 19.93 22.13 -20.30
CA SER A 193 19.01 23.24 -20.61
C SER A 193 19.24 24.49 -19.76
N THR A 194 19.84 24.36 -18.57
CA THR A 194 20.23 25.50 -17.74
C THR A 194 21.74 25.67 -17.78
N LYS A 195 22.21 26.92 -17.91
CA LYS A 195 23.65 27.23 -18.07
C LYS A 195 24.50 26.73 -16.89
N ASP A 196 23.90 26.64 -15.70
CA ASP A 196 24.51 26.23 -14.44
C ASP A 196 24.21 24.76 -14.07
N GLY A 197 23.35 24.07 -14.82
CA GLY A 197 22.88 22.73 -14.50
C GLY A 197 21.98 22.64 -13.25
N LEU A 198 21.53 23.78 -12.70
CA LEU A 198 20.68 23.84 -11.50
C LEU A 198 19.21 24.07 -11.87
N GLN A 199 18.30 23.69 -10.98
CA GLN A 199 16.89 24.04 -11.10
C GLN A 199 16.63 25.51 -10.69
N SER A 200 15.58 26.12 -11.22
CA SER A 200 15.21 27.52 -10.92
C SER A 200 14.47 27.70 -9.59
N TYR A 201 14.01 26.62 -8.96
CA TYR A 201 13.43 26.64 -7.63
C TYR A 201 14.42 26.02 -6.63
N CYS A 202 14.55 26.63 -5.45
CA CYS A 202 15.24 25.98 -4.34
C CYS A 202 14.47 24.72 -3.90
N LYS A 203 15.12 23.84 -3.15
CA LYS A 203 14.58 22.55 -2.68
C LYS A 203 13.25 22.72 -1.94
N GLU A 204 13.11 23.76 -1.11
CA GLU A 204 11.89 24.08 -0.36
C GLU A 204 10.74 24.50 -1.28
N CYS A 205 10.98 25.48 -2.16
CA CYS A 205 9.97 25.94 -3.12
C CYS A 205 9.58 24.84 -4.12
N TYR A 206 10.55 24.02 -4.55
CA TYR A 206 10.29 22.85 -5.39
C TYR A 206 9.39 21.84 -4.68
N ALA A 207 9.67 21.53 -3.41
CA ALA A 207 8.85 20.65 -2.59
C ALA A 207 7.43 21.21 -2.36
N LEU A 208 7.31 22.51 -2.09
CA LEU A 208 6.03 23.19 -1.93
C LEU A 208 5.22 23.19 -3.24
N ASN A 209 5.85 23.54 -4.36
CA ASN A 209 5.19 23.53 -5.66
C ASN A 209 4.75 22.12 -6.07
N ASN A 210 5.60 21.11 -5.85
CA ASN A 210 5.23 19.72 -6.05
C ASN A 210 4.07 19.29 -5.15
N ARG A 211 4.04 19.76 -3.89
CA ARG A 211 2.90 19.51 -2.99
C ARG A 211 1.63 20.13 -3.57
N VAL A 212 1.62 21.42 -3.86
CA VAL A 212 0.43 22.11 -4.42
C VAL A 212 -0.02 21.42 -5.70
N ARG A 213 0.90 21.13 -6.61
CA ARG A 213 0.63 20.40 -7.85
C ARG A 213 0.05 19.01 -7.59
N SER A 214 0.60 18.25 -6.63
CA SER A 214 0.09 16.90 -6.31
C SER A 214 -1.32 16.90 -5.72
N HIS A 215 -1.84 18.04 -5.27
CA HIS A 215 -3.24 18.18 -4.84
C HIS A 215 -4.18 18.57 -5.99
N THR A 216 -3.66 18.87 -7.19
CA THR A 216 -4.50 18.99 -8.40
C THR A 216 -4.61 17.63 -9.08
N ARG A 217 -5.74 17.38 -9.75
CA ARG A 217 -5.97 16.14 -10.48
C ARG A 217 -4.87 15.87 -11.51
N GLU A 218 -4.50 16.89 -12.29
CA GLU A 218 -3.49 16.79 -13.36
C GLU A 218 -2.11 16.50 -12.79
N GLY A 219 -1.76 17.15 -11.69
CA GLY A 219 -0.48 16.93 -11.03
C GLY A 219 -0.39 15.56 -10.37
N PHE A 220 -1.47 15.10 -9.75
CA PHE A 220 -1.58 13.77 -9.17
C PHE A 220 -1.48 12.67 -10.24
N ILE A 221 -2.28 12.75 -11.32
CA ILE A 221 -2.21 11.84 -12.47
C ILE A 221 -0.81 11.86 -13.09
N GLY A 222 -0.22 13.05 -13.30
CA GLY A 222 1.14 13.19 -13.80
C GLY A 222 2.17 12.48 -12.93
N GLY A 223 2.00 12.54 -11.60
CA GLY A 223 2.83 11.81 -10.64
C GLY A 223 2.69 10.29 -10.77
N LEU A 224 1.46 9.79 -10.89
CA LEU A 224 1.19 8.35 -11.07
C LEU A 224 1.84 7.80 -12.36
N VAL A 225 1.65 8.50 -13.49
CA VAL A 225 2.22 8.11 -14.80
C VAL A 225 3.74 8.20 -14.78
N ALA A 226 4.33 9.23 -14.17
CA ALA A 226 5.78 9.30 -13.99
C ALA A 226 6.30 8.11 -13.16
N GLY A 227 5.58 7.72 -12.10
CA GLY A 227 5.88 6.55 -11.28
C GLY A 227 5.78 5.23 -12.05
N SER A 228 4.79 5.06 -12.93
CA SER A 228 4.63 3.86 -13.75
C SER A 228 5.82 3.66 -14.69
N ARG A 229 6.30 4.72 -15.33
CA ARG A 229 7.50 4.70 -16.20
C ARG A 229 8.77 4.32 -15.44
N LEU A 230 8.93 4.82 -14.21
CA LEU A 230 10.06 4.45 -13.38
C LEU A 230 10.02 2.95 -13.01
N ARG A 231 8.83 2.42 -12.68
CA ARG A 231 8.65 0.99 -12.36
C ARG A 231 8.87 0.09 -13.58
N SER A 232 8.36 0.49 -14.75
CA SER A 232 8.58 -0.18 -16.04
C SER A 232 10.08 -0.35 -16.33
N ARG A 233 10.88 0.75 -16.25
CA ARG A 233 12.34 0.69 -16.42
C ARG A 233 13.04 -0.21 -15.41
N ARG A 234 12.62 -0.21 -14.15
CA ARG A 234 13.23 -1.08 -13.11
C ARG A 234 12.97 -2.57 -13.35
N ARG A 235 11.98 -2.90 -14.17
CA ARG A 235 11.62 -4.27 -14.55
C ARG A 235 12.09 -4.64 -15.95
N ASP A 236 12.86 -3.75 -16.59
CA ASP A 236 13.31 -3.89 -17.97
C ASP A 236 12.14 -4.08 -18.96
N MET A 237 11.04 -3.40 -18.69
CA MET A 237 9.89 -3.31 -19.60
C MET A 237 10.03 -2.01 -20.40
N HIS A 238 9.73 -2.06 -21.70
CA HIS A 238 9.98 -0.94 -22.61
C HIS A 238 8.74 -0.49 -23.39
N GLN A 239 7.56 -0.97 -22.99
CA GLN A 239 6.30 -0.75 -23.72
C GLN A 239 5.34 0.14 -22.93
N ASN A 240 5.84 1.07 -22.11
CA ASN A 240 4.97 1.97 -21.35
C ASN A 240 4.36 3.04 -22.27
N GLU A 241 3.09 2.84 -22.65
CA GLU A 241 2.32 3.75 -23.50
C GLU A 241 1.55 4.81 -22.69
N LEU A 242 1.48 4.67 -21.36
CA LEU A 242 0.70 5.58 -20.54
C LEU A 242 1.23 7.02 -20.60
N THR A 243 0.33 7.92 -20.99
CA THR A 243 0.45 9.37 -20.84
C THR A 243 -0.59 9.86 -19.83
N SER A 244 -0.43 11.09 -19.31
CA SER A 244 -1.43 11.68 -18.41
C SER A 244 -2.82 11.79 -19.06
N ALA A 245 -2.88 12.08 -20.37
CA ALA A 245 -4.13 12.17 -21.11
C ALA A 245 -4.81 10.80 -21.27
N ILE A 246 -4.03 9.75 -21.59
CA ILE A 246 -4.53 8.37 -21.67
C ILE A 246 -5.01 7.89 -20.29
N PHE A 247 -4.27 8.16 -19.22
CA PHE A 247 -4.73 7.73 -17.90
C PHE A 247 -5.95 8.52 -17.41
N ASP A 248 -6.06 9.82 -17.72
CA ASP A 248 -7.28 10.59 -17.42
C ASP A 248 -8.50 10.06 -18.19
N SER A 249 -8.33 9.60 -19.44
CA SER A 249 -9.42 8.97 -20.19
C SER A 249 -9.85 7.62 -19.58
N ILE A 250 -8.90 6.81 -19.11
CA ILE A 250 -9.19 5.58 -18.32
C ILE A 250 -9.98 5.94 -17.06
N CYS A 251 -9.57 6.99 -16.33
CA CYS A 251 -10.25 7.42 -15.11
C CYS A 251 -11.70 7.83 -15.39
N ARG A 252 -11.94 8.65 -16.43
CA ARG A 252 -13.28 9.07 -16.85
C ARG A 252 -14.14 7.90 -17.32
N ALA A 253 -13.56 6.95 -18.06
CA ALA A 253 -14.27 5.75 -18.51
C ALA A 253 -14.72 4.86 -17.33
N GLN A 254 -14.03 4.94 -16.19
CA GLN A 254 -14.37 4.24 -14.96
C GLN A 254 -15.23 5.07 -13.99
N ASP A 255 -15.67 6.27 -14.37
CA ASP A 255 -16.39 7.22 -13.50
C ASP A 255 -15.60 7.52 -12.21
N ASP A 256 -14.27 7.62 -12.30
CA ASP A 256 -13.38 7.82 -11.15
C ASP A 256 -13.61 6.80 -10.01
N ARG A 257 -13.93 5.55 -10.36
CA ARG A 257 -14.15 4.45 -9.42
C ARG A 257 -13.10 3.36 -9.54
N CYS A 258 -12.83 2.71 -8.41
CA CYS A 258 -11.92 1.59 -8.32
C CYS A 258 -12.48 0.38 -9.09
N VAL A 259 -11.68 -0.20 -9.99
CA VAL A 259 -12.03 -1.39 -10.79
C VAL A 259 -12.50 -2.59 -9.96
N TYR A 260 -12.01 -2.73 -8.73
CA TYR A 260 -12.31 -3.89 -7.88
C TYR A 260 -13.54 -3.70 -7.00
N SER A 261 -13.72 -2.50 -6.46
CA SER A 261 -14.71 -2.22 -5.41
C SER A 261 -15.89 -1.37 -5.86
N GLY A 262 -15.77 -0.66 -6.99
CA GLY A 262 -16.73 0.36 -7.42
C GLY A 262 -16.76 1.61 -6.53
N LEU A 263 -15.90 1.68 -5.50
CA LEU A 263 -15.79 2.85 -4.63
C LEU A 263 -15.16 4.02 -5.38
N PRO A 264 -15.64 5.26 -5.14
CA PRO A 264 -15.01 6.45 -5.71
C PRO A 264 -13.60 6.61 -5.17
N VAL A 265 -12.64 6.89 -6.05
CA VAL A 265 -11.25 7.15 -5.65
C VAL A 265 -10.98 8.65 -5.53
N LYS A 266 -9.95 8.99 -4.75
CA LYS A 266 -9.54 10.38 -4.53
C LYS A 266 -8.20 10.68 -5.19
N PHE A 267 -8.15 11.73 -6.00
CA PHE A 267 -6.92 12.25 -6.62
C PHE A 267 -6.18 13.20 -5.68
N ALA A 268 -5.97 12.76 -4.44
CA ALA A 268 -5.29 13.52 -3.41
C ALA A 268 -4.32 12.60 -2.65
N PRO A 269 -3.10 13.06 -2.37
CA PRO A 269 -2.14 12.26 -1.61
C PRO A 269 -2.64 12.06 -0.17
N MET A 270 -2.35 10.88 0.40
CA MET A 270 -2.67 10.54 1.78
C MET A 270 -4.17 10.62 2.09
N SER A 271 -5.00 10.28 1.10
CA SER A 271 -6.45 10.20 1.26
C SER A 271 -6.91 8.74 1.28
N ASP A 272 -7.98 8.46 2.00
CA ASP A 272 -8.61 7.15 1.91
C ASP A 272 -9.16 6.93 0.50
N TRP A 273 -8.97 5.72 -0.03
CA TRP A 273 -9.32 5.38 -1.41
C TRP A 273 -8.51 6.22 -2.42
N GLN A 274 -7.24 6.51 -2.11
CA GLN A 274 -6.35 7.26 -2.99
C GLN A 274 -6.25 6.59 -4.37
N ALA A 275 -6.37 7.36 -5.44
CA ALA A 275 -6.25 6.84 -6.81
C ALA A 275 -4.86 6.25 -7.08
N SER A 276 -4.83 5.15 -7.83
CA SER A 276 -3.63 4.41 -8.20
C SER A 276 -3.79 3.78 -9.60
N ILE A 277 -2.66 3.52 -10.25
CA ILE A 277 -2.60 2.77 -11.52
C ILE A 277 -2.31 1.29 -11.19
N GLU A 278 -3.19 0.41 -11.64
CA GLU A 278 -3.05 -1.05 -11.53
C GLU A 278 -2.79 -1.68 -12.88
N ARG A 279 -2.10 -2.83 -12.88
CA ARG A 279 -1.95 -3.65 -14.09
C ARG A 279 -2.85 -4.87 -13.98
N LEU A 280 -3.64 -5.16 -15.02
CA LEU A 280 -4.53 -6.32 -15.04
C LEU A 280 -3.74 -7.63 -15.18
N ASN A 281 -2.65 -7.59 -15.95
CA ASN A 281 -1.67 -8.64 -16.15
C ASN A 281 -0.29 -8.15 -15.69
N ASP A 282 0.27 -8.82 -14.69
CA ASP A 282 1.55 -8.45 -14.11
C ASP A 282 2.74 -8.66 -15.05
N ASN A 283 2.58 -9.48 -16.09
CA ASN A 283 3.61 -9.78 -17.09
C ASN A 283 3.65 -8.76 -18.24
N GLU A 284 2.66 -7.87 -18.32
CA GLU A 284 2.59 -6.81 -19.32
C GLU A 284 2.95 -5.45 -18.72
N ASP A 285 3.40 -4.52 -19.57
CA ASP A 285 3.76 -3.18 -19.12
C ASP A 285 2.50 -2.33 -18.89
N TYR A 286 2.68 -1.06 -18.55
CA TYR A 286 1.63 -0.07 -18.47
C TYR A 286 1.22 0.39 -19.88
N ILE A 287 0.42 -0.44 -20.55
CA ILE A 287 -0.26 -0.17 -21.82
C ILE A 287 -1.75 0.10 -21.58
N VAL A 288 -2.43 0.69 -22.58
CA VAL A 288 -3.80 1.19 -22.43
C VAL A 288 -4.77 0.12 -21.93
N HIS A 289 -4.74 -1.08 -22.52
CA HIS A 289 -5.62 -2.20 -22.19
C HIS A 289 -5.13 -3.06 -21.01
N ASN A 290 -3.95 -2.79 -20.47
CA ASN A 290 -3.47 -3.47 -19.27
C ASN A 290 -3.54 -2.56 -18.04
N SER A 291 -3.85 -1.27 -18.20
CA SER A 291 -3.81 -0.29 -17.12
C SER A 291 -5.21 0.13 -16.69
N THR A 292 -5.49 0.11 -15.39
CA THR A 292 -6.79 0.50 -14.85
C THR A 292 -6.65 1.39 -13.62
N LEU A 293 -7.71 2.13 -13.30
CA LEU A 293 -7.85 2.90 -12.07
C LEU A 293 -8.27 1.96 -10.92
N CYS A 294 -7.48 1.95 -9.86
CA CYS A 294 -7.81 1.30 -8.59
C CYS A 294 -7.62 2.26 -7.41
N ALA A 295 -8.21 1.92 -6.27
CA ALA A 295 -7.82 2.52 -5.00
C ALA A 295 -6.48 1.90 -4.54
N LEU A 296 -5.58 2.72 -3.99
CA LEU A 296 -4.24 2.35 -3.55
C LEU A 296 -4.26 1.19 -2.55
N GLU A 297 -5.30 1.11 -1.71
CA GLU A 297 -5.57 0.01 -0.80
C GLU A 297 -5.60 -1.37 -1.49
N PHE A 298 -5.98 -1.42 -2.77
CA PHE A 298 -6.03 -2.64 -3.58
C PHE A 298 -4.75 -2.86 -4.40
N ASN A 299 -3.88 -1.86 -4.54
CA ASN A 299 -2.59 -2.00 -5.25
C ASN A 299 -1.52 -2.55 -4.29
N VAL A 300 -1.67 -3.83 -3.93
CA VAL A 300 -0.75 -4.54 -3.03
C VAL A 300 -0.13 -5.75 -3.72
N ARG A 301 1.00 -6.23 -3.19
CA ARG A 301 1.75 -7.35 -3.77
C ARG A 301 0.95 -8.66 -3.88
N ALA A 302 -0.04 -8.86 -3.01
CA ALA A 302 -0.86 -10.08 -3.04
C ALA A 302 -1.76 -10.18 -4.28
N GLY A 303 -1.99 -9.06 -4.98
CA GLY A 303 -2.86 -8.96 -6.14
C GLY A 303 -4.34 -9.08 -5.75
N TRP A 304 -5.12 -8.05 -6.07
CA TRP A 304 -6.57 -8.11 -5.97
C TRP A 304 -7.19 -8.54 -7.29
N THR A 305 -8.27 -9.30 -7.19
CA THR A 305 -9.15 -9.63 -8.31
C THR A 305 -10.57 -9.21 -7.95
N VAL A 306 -11.43 -9.05 -8.95
CA VAL A 306 -12.87 -8.78 -8.73
C VAL A 306 -13.50 -9.88 -7.86
N ALA A 307 -13.10 -11.14 -8.06
CA ALA A 307 -13.55 -12.26 -7.24
C ALA A 307 -13.12 -12.13 -5.77
N LYS A 308 -11.88 -11.74 -5.50
CA LYS A 308 -11.39 -11.48 -4.13
C LYS A 308 -12.13 -10.32 -3.47
N ALA A 309 -12.33 -9.23 -4.20
CA ALA A 309 -13.08 -8.07 -3.71
C ALA A 309 -14.53 -8.46 -3.36
N LYS A 310 -15.21 -9.18 -4.24
CA LYS A 310 -16.55 -9.72 -3.99
C LYS A 310 -16.57 -10.59 -2.74
N TYR A 311 -15.65 -11.55 -2.64
CA TYR A 311 -15.54 -12.42 -1.48
C TYR A 311 -15.32 -11.63 -0.20
N ALA A 312 -14.37 -10.69 -0.17
CA ALA A 312 -14.10 -9.86 1.00
C ALA A 312 -15.28 -8.97 1.40
N ALA A 313 -16.09 -8.52 0.43
CA ALA A 313 -17.28 -7.72 0.69
C ALA A 313 -18.42 -8.54 1.29
N THR A 314 -18.65 -9.76 0.79
CA THR A 314 -19.82 -10.58 1.12
C THR A 314 -19.57 -11.61 2.20
N HIS A 315 -18.31 -11.95 2.51
CA HIS A 315 -17.99 -12.99 3.46
C HIS A 315 -18.41 -12.62 4.88
N THR A 316 -19.26 -13.44 5.48
CA THR A 316 -19.81 -13.26 6.84
C THR A 316 -19.49 -14.43 7.76
N ASP A 317 -18.88 -15.49 7.23
CA ASP A 317 -18.71 -16.72 8.00
C ASP A 317 -17.69 -16.51 9.11
N SER A 318 -18.07 -16.94 10.32
CA SER A 318 -17.11 -17.12 11.40
C SER A 318 -16.30 -18.38 11.14
N VAL A 319 -15.01 -18.34 11.41
CA VAL A 319 -14.18 -19.55 11.42
C VAL A 319 -14.64 -20.44 12.58
N ASP A 320 -14.75 -21.74 12.32
CA ASP A 320 -15.05 -22.73 13.35
C ASP A 320 -13.94 -22.79 14.43
N THR A 321 -14.33 -22.57 15.69
CA THR A 321 -13.42 -22.56 16.84
C THR A 321 -12.71 -23.91 17.04
N ALA A 322 -13.33 -25.03 16.68
CA ALA A 322 -12.70 -26.35 16.78
C ALA A 322 -11.56 -26.48 15.74
N THR A 323 -11.77 -25.98 14.53
CA THR A 323 -10.74 -25.87 13.50
C THR A 323 -9.56 -25.00 13.97
N VAL A 324 -9.83 -23.86 14.60
CA VAL A 324 -8.79 -22.98 15.16
C VAL A 324 -7.98 -23.72 16.23
N ALA A 325 -8.66 -24.37 17.19
CA ALA A 325 -8.01 -25.13 18.25
C ALA A 325 -7.13 -26.27 17.68
N ALA A 326 -7.60 -26.99 16.67
CA ALA A 326 -6.82 -28.03 15.99
C ALA A 326 -5.56 -27.47 15.30
N VAL A 327 -5.66 -26.30 14.66
CA VAL A 327 -4.52 -25.60 14.06
C VAL A 327 -3.50 -25.19 15.11
N VAL A 328 -3.95 -24.58 16.21
CA VAL A 328 -3.10 -24.16 17.34
C VAL A 328 -2.37 -25.37 17.93
N HIS A 329 -3.11 -26.43 18.25
CA HIS A 329 -2.54 -27.67 18.79
C HIS A 329 -1.47 -28.24 17.83
N LYS A 330 -1.77 -28.31 16.53
CA LYS A 330 -0.82 -28.79 15.52
C LYS A 330 0.44 -27.91 15.42
N ALA A 331 0.30 -26.59 15.49
CA ALA A 331 1.43 -25.66 15.43
C ALA A 331 2.37 -25.81 16.65
N LEU A 332 1.79 -25.98 17.83
CA LEU A 332 2.51 -26.16 19.09
C LEU A 332 3.15 -27.55 19.20
N SER A 333 2.44 -28.60 18.79
CA SER A 333 2.91 -29.99 18.89
C SER A 333 3.91 -30.39 17.81
N THR A 334 3.91 -29.72 16.66
CA THR A 334 4.91 -29.95 15.61
C THR A 334 6.28 -29.62 16.19
N PRO A 335 7.21 -30.58 16.29
CA PRO A 335 8.54 -30.30 16.80
C PRO A 335 9.17 -29.19 15.98
N THR A 336 9.88 -28.26 16.63
CA THR A 336 10.88 -27.50 15.89
C THR A 336 11.72 -28.51 15.16
N THR A 337 11.93 -28.34 13.86
CA THR A 337 13.03 -29.00 13.17
C THR A 337 14.32 -28.38 13.73
N LYS A 338 14.64 -28.67 15.01
CA LYS A 338 15.99 -28.58 15.52
C LYS A 338 16.75 -29.44 14.54
N HIS A 339 17.48 -28.77 13.65
CA HIS A 339 18.21 -29.42 12.60
C HIS A 339 18.97 -30.56 13.27
N LYS A 340 18.60 -31.82 12.99
CA LYS A 340 19.50 -32.93 13.26
C LYS A 340 20.82 -32.44 12.71
N ARG A 341 21.86 -32.39 13.56
CA ARG A 341 23.17 -31.84 13.17
C ARG A 341 23.45 -32.41 11.79
N PRO A 342 23.57 -31.56 10.75
CA PRO A 342 23.67 -32.07 9.41
C PRO A 342 24.83 -33.03 9.39
N SER A 343 24.62 -34.21 8.80
CA SER A 343 25.71 -35.18 8.64
C SER A 343 26.92 -34.47 8.04
N PRO A 344 28.14 -34.83 8.45
CA PRO A 344 29.35 -34.22 7.92
C PRO A 344 29.29 -34.14 6.40
N MET A 345 29.69 -32.99 5.85
CA MET A 345 29.68 -32.77 4.41
C MET A 345 30.58 -33.81 3.73
N GLN A 346 30.02 -34.61 2.83
CA GLN A 346 30.78 -35.58 2.05
C GLN A 346 31.14 -34.96 0.71
N GLN A 347 32.43 -35.00 0.36
CA GLN A 347 32.98 -34.48 -0.88
C GLN A 347 33.80 -35.55 -1.59
N LYS A 348 33.81 -35.53 -2.92
CA LYS A 348 34.71 -36.34 -3.73
C LYS A 348 35.08 -35.58 -5.01
N GLU A 349 36.26 -35.87 -5.53
CA GLU A 349 36.72 -35.36 -6.82
C GLU A 349 36.40 -36.39 -7.91
N VAL A 350 35.78 -35.95 -9.00
CA VAL A 350 35.51 -36.76 -10.20
C VAL A 350 35.86 -35.89 -11.41
N ASP A 351 36.81 -36.33 -12.23
CA ASP A 351 37.23 -35.63 -13.46
C ASP A 351 37.62 -34.15 -13.23
N GLY A 352 38.36 -33.88 -12.15
CA GLY A 352 38.79 -32.52 -11.77
C GLY A 352 37.67 -31.63 -11.20
N SER A 353 36.46 -32.15 -11.04
CA SER A 353 35.33 -31.45 -10.44
C SER A 353 35.08 -31.89 -9.00
N ASN A 354 34.97 -30.93 -8.09
CA ASN A 354 34.59 -31.17 -6.70
C ASN A 354 33.08 -31.37 -6.58
N LEU A 355 32.67 -32.61 -6.33
CA LEU A 355 31.29 -33.00 -6.08
C LEU A 355 31.01 -33.06 -4.58
N THR A 356 29.85 -32.57 -4.17
CA THR A 356 29.35 -32.64 -2.79
C THR A 356 28.05 -33.45 -2.78
N LEU A 357 27.90 -34.36 -1.80
CA LEU A 357 26.67 -35.15 -1.64
C LEU A 357 25.61 -34.30 -0.93
N CYS A 358 24.41 -34.19 -1.53
CA CYS A 358 23.27 -33.58 -0.85
C CYS A 358 22.68 -34.53 0.20
N ASN A 359 22.58 -34.10 1.46
CA ASN A 359 22.07 -34.92 2.57
C ASN A 359 20.55 -35.22 2.50
N ILE A 360 19.80 -34.61 1.59
CA ILE A 360 18.36 -34.88 1.40
C ILE A 360 18.11 -35.80 0.21
N CYS A 361 18.60 -35.44 -0.98
CA CYS A 361 18.33 -36.25 -2.17
C CYS A 361 19.38 -37.33 -2.42
N CYS A 362 20.48 -37.36 -1.65
CA CYS A 362 21.58 -38.32 -1.80
C CYS A 362 22.21 -38.33 -3.21
N ILE A 363 22.20 -37.17 -3.89
CA ILE A 363 22.81 -36.99 -5.22
C ILE A 363 24.09 -36.17 -5.08
N TRP A 364 25.16 -36.62 -5.74
CA TRP A 364 26.41 -35.89 -5.90
C TRP A 364 26.23 -34.74 -6.90
N LYS A 365 26.53 -33.52 -6.48
CA LYS A 365 26.35 -32.32 -7.31
C LYS A 365 27.57 -31.42 -7.25
N VAL A 366 27.76 -30.60 -8.27
CA VAL A 366 28.83 -29.60 -8.30
C VAL A 366 28.60 -28.53 -7.23
N HIS A 367 29.68 -27.91 -6.73
CA HIS A 367 29.59 -26.90 -5.66
C HIS A 367 28.63 -25.73 -5.98
N GLY A 368 28.48 -25.39 -7.27
CA GLY A 368 27.54 -24.35 -7.73
C GLY A 368 26.06 -24.65 -7.44
N ASP A 369 25.69 -25.90 -7.17
CA ASP A 369 24.32 -26.32 -6.82
C ASP A 369 24.00 -26.15 -5.33
N PHE A 370 24.94 -25.67 -4.51
CA PHE A 370 24.78 -25.47 -3.08
C PHE A 370 24.80 -23.97 -2.72
N HIS A 371 24.24 -23.62 -1.58
CA HIS A 371 24.39 -22.27 -1.04
C HIS A 371 25.74 -22.14 -0.33
N GLU A 372 26.39 -20.98 -0.43
CA GLU A 372 27.66 -20.73 0.25
C GLU A 372 27.56 -20.90 1.77
N SER A 373 26.43 -20.49 2.35
CA SER A 373 26.13 -20.61 3.77
C SER A 373 25.70 -22.01 4.22
N ASN A 374 25.36 -22.91 3.29
CA ASN A 374 24.94 -24.27 3.61
C ASN A 374 25.32 -25.23 2.49
N LYS A 375 26.44 -25.92 2.70
CA LYS A 375 27.02 -26.87 1.75
C LYS A 375 26.49 -28.29 1.90
N THR A 376 25.55 -28.53 2.83
CA THR A 376 25.04 -29.88 3.11
C THR A 376 23.75 -30.19 2.34
N LEU A 377 23.05 -29.16 1.86
CA LEU A 377 21.81 -29.27 1.11
C LEU A 377 21.92 -28.53 -0.21
N CYS A 378 21.60 -29.20 -1.32
CA CYS A 378 21.53 -28.51 -2.60
C CYS A 378 20.39 -27.47 -2.61
N LYS A 379 20.53 -26.42 -3.44
CA LYS A 379 19.58 -25.30 -3.60
C LYS A 379 18.13 -25.79 -3.77
N LYS A 380 17.91 -26.82 -4.60
CA LYS A 380 16.59 -27.43 -4.82
C LYS A 380 16.02 -28.03 -3.53
N CYS A 381 16.75 -28.93 -2.87
CA CYS A 381 16.27 -29.57 -1.64
C CYS A 381 16.07 -28.57 -0.50
N MET A 382 16.90 -27.53 -0.42
CA MET A 382 16.72 -26.44 0.54
C MET A 382 15.42 -25.68 0.26
N LYS A 383 15.16 -25.32 -1.00
CA LYS A 383 13.92 -24.66 -1.42
C LYS A 383 12.70 -25.53 -1.11
N ASP A 384 12.70 -26.79 -1.54
CA ASP A 384 11.59 -27.73 -1.32
C ASP A 384 11.31 -27.94 0.18
N SER A 385 12.37 -28.07 0.99
CA SER A 385 12.25 -28.20 2.45
C SER A 385 11.70 -26.92 3.10
N SER A 386 12.17 -25.75 2.65
CA SER A 386 11.67 -24.45 3.13
C SER A 386 10.21 -24.25 2.75
N GLU A 387 9.78 -24.62 1.55
CA GLU A 387 8.39 -24.53 1.10
C GLU A 387 7.49 -25.49 1.86
N LYS A 388 7.93 -26.75 2.08
CA LYS A 388 7.22 -27.72 2.92
C LYS A 388 7.06 -27.21 4.35
N TYR A 389 8.12 -26.66 4.94
CA TYR A 389 8.05 -26.08 6.29
C TYR A 389 7.12 -24.87 6.34
N ALA A 390 7.24 -23.95 5.37
CA ALA A 390 6.39 -22.76 5.27
C ALA A 390 4.90 -23.10 5.08
N ALA A 391 4.58 -24.26 4.48
CA ALA A 391 3.21 -24.73 4.35
C ALA A 391 2.62 -25.26 5.67
N THR A 392 3.44 -25.61 6.65
CA THR A 392 2.99 -25.97 8.00
C THR A 392 2.61 -24.72 8.80
N TRP A 393 1.63 -24.83 9.71
CA TRP A 393 1.24 -23.73 10.59
C TRP A 393 2.39 -23.24 11.47
N ARG A 394 3.16 -24.16 12.05
CA ARG A 394 4.36 -23.81 12.81
C ARG A 394 5.33 -22.99 11.97
N GLY A 395 5.66 -23.47 10.77
CA GLY A 395 6.61 -22.78 9.91
C GLY A 395 6.09 -21.44 9.40
N ALA A 396 4.81 -21.32 9.08
CA ALA A 396 4.18 -20.05 8.72
C ALA A 396 4.31 -19.01 9.84
N PHE A 397 3.91 -19.34 11.08
CA PHE A 397 4.04 -18.44 12.22
C PHE A 397 5.49 -18.06 12.50
N PHE A 398 6.41 -19.02 12.44
CA PHE A 398 7.83 -18.74 12.65
C PHE A 398 8.43 -17.81 11.58
N ILE A 399 7.98 -17.95 10.33
CA ILE A 399 8.38 -17.05 9.23
C ILE A 399 7.88 -15.63 9.49
N LEU A 400 6.67 -15.45 10.04
CA LEU A 400 6.17 -14.12 10.40
C LEU A 400 7.04 -13.44 11.45
N VAL A 401 7.37 -14.14 12.54
CA VAL A 401 8.27 -13.63 13.60
C VAL A 401 9.63 -13.25 13.02
N ASN A 402 10.25 -14.16 12.25
CA ASN A 402 11.55 -13.89 11.63
C ASN A 402 11.53 -12.68 10.68
N ASN A 403 10.45 -12.51 9.92
CA ASN A 403 10.27 -11.36 9.03
C ASN A 403 10.09 -10.06 9.82
N ALA A 404 9.33 -10.08 10.92
CA ALA A 404 9.15 -8.95 11.82
C ALA A 404 10.50 -8.50 12.42
N THR A 405 11.27 -9.45 12.95
CA THR A 405 12.61 -9.20 13.51
C THR A 405 13.55 -8.58 12.48
N LYS A 406 13.62 -9.16 11.28
CA LYS A 406 14.45 -8.61 10.19
C LYS A 406 14.03 -7.19 9.80
N ARG A 407 12.72 -6.93 9.69
CA ARG A 407 12.20 -5.60 9.34
C ARG A 407 12.52 -4.57 10.42
N CYS A 408 12.39 -4.92 11.70
CA CYS A 408 12.81 -4.03 12.80
C CYS A 408 14.32 -3.77 12.75
N GLN A 409 15.16 -4.80 12.60
CA GLN A 409 16.61 -4.63 12.53
C GLN A 409 17.05 -3.70 11.39
N THR A 410 16.45 -3.84 10.20
CA THR A 410 16.75 -2.95 9.06
C THR A 410 16.35 -1.49 9.36
N ARG A 411 15.20 -1.27 10.02
CA ARG A 411 14.73 0.09 10.38
C ARG A 411 15.44 0.70 11.59
N THR A 412 15.94 -0.11 12.51
CA THR A 412 16.75 0.37 13.65
C THR A 412 18.08 0.94 13.18
N ARG A 413 18.67 0.38 12.10
CA ARG A 413 19.83 0.99 11.43
C ARG A 413 19.53 2.38 10.85
N GLU A 414 18.26 2.65 10.53
CA GLU A 414 17.76 3.95 10.06
C GLU A 414 17.26 4.85 11.20
N ALA A 415 17.77 4.65 12.43
CA ALA A 415 17.58 5.53 13.59
C ALA A 415 16.16 5.62 14.19
N ARG A 416 15.25 4.67 13.93
CA ARG A 416 13.89 4.70 14.53
C ARG A 416 13.74 4.05 15.90
N GLY A 417 14.75 3.32 16.39
CA GLY A 417 14.73 2.73 17.75
C GLY A 417 13.55 1.77 18.03
N LEU A 418 12.96 1.16 16.99
CA LEU A 418 11.76 0.34 17.15
C LEU A 418 12.08 -0.99 17.84
N VAL A 419 11.35 -1.31 18.91
CA VAL A 419 11.46 -2.57 19.66
C VAL A 419 10.78 -3.71 18.89
N CYS A 420 11.39 -4.90 18.92
CA CYS A 420 10.80 -6.12 18.37
C CYS A 420 10.90 -7.23 19.43
N ASP A 421 9.83 -7.43 20.18
CA ASP A 421 9.72 -8.46 21.23
C ASP A 421 8.68 -9.53 20.90
N ILE A 422 8.11 -9.48 19.69
CA ILE A 422 7.16 -10.50 19.23
C ILE A 422 7.76 -11.91 19.22
N THR A 423 7.08 -12.85 19.86
CA THR A 423 7.48 -14.26 19.94
C THR A 423 6.61 -15.16 19.05
N PHE A 424 6.98 -16.44 18.93
CA PHE A 424 6.16 -17.44 18.25
C PHE A 424 4.83 -17.67 18.98
N GLU A 425 4.88 -17.74 20.30
CA GLU A 425 3.73 -17.90 21.18
C GLU A 425 2.76 -16.72 21.05
N ASP A 426 3.26 -15.48 20.93
CA ASP A 426 2.41 -14.31 20.70
C ASP A 426 1.64 -14.41 19.37
N VAL A 427 2.28 -14.91 18.31
CA VAL A 427 1.62 -15.12 17.00
C VAL A 427 0.57 -16.22 17.06
N VAL A 428 0.84 -17.31 17.79
CA VAL A 428 -0.16 -18.37 18.03
C VAL A 428 -1.35 -17.83 18.82
N ASN A 429 -1.08 -17.06 19.89
CA ASN A 429 -2.12 -16.45 20.72
C ASN A 429 -2.96 -15.46 19.90
N MET A 430 -2.34 -14.61 19.07
CA MET A 430 -3.07 -13.74 18.14
C MET A 430 -3.98 -14.53 17.21
N TYR A 431 -3.48 -15.61 16.60
CA TYR A 431 -4.31 -16.45 15.73
C TYR A 431 -5.52 -17.01 16.48
N GLN A 432 -5.36 -17.44 17.73
CA GLN A 432 -6.45 -17.93 18.56
C GLN A 432 -7.43 -16.81 18.98
N GLU A 433 -6.92 -15.68 19.47
CA GLU A 433 -7.69 -14.50 19.89
C GLU A 433 -8.52 -13.93 18.73
N GLN A 434 -8.01 -14.02 17.50
CA GLN A 434 -8.69 -13.58 16.28
C GLN A 434 -9.56 -14.68 15.65
N LEU A 435 -9.74 -15.82 16.34
CA LEU A 435 -10.49 -16.98 15.84
C LEU A 435 -10.02 -17.42 14.45
N GLY A 436 -8.72 -17.35 14.17
CA GLY A 436 -8.13 -17.72 12.87
C GLY A 436 -8.48 -16.80 11.70
N GLY A 437 -9.17 -15.67 11.94
CA GLY A 437 -9.56 -14.70 10.93
C GLY A 437 -8.62 -13.50 10.83
N CYS A 438 -8.66 -12.82 9.69
CA CYS A 438 -8.04 -11.52 9.48
C CYS A 438 -8.64 -10.47 10.44
N LEU A 439 -7.81 -9.67 11.15
CA LEU A 439 -8.31 -8.66 12.09
C LEU A 439 -9.31 -7.69 11.44
N TYR A 440 -9.05 -7.31 10.18
CA TYR A 440 -9.82 -6.27 9.52
C TYR A 440 -11.12 -6.80 8.92
N SER A 441 -11.05 -7.93 8.21
CA SER A 441 -12.17 -8.44 7.41
C SER A 441 -12.89 -9.63 8.02
N GLY A 442 -12.29 -10.33 8.99
CA GLY A 442 -12.78 -11.59 9.53
C GLY A 442 -12.52 -12.82 8.64
N ILE A 443 -11.98 -12.62 7.43
CA ILE A 443 -11.73 -13.70 6.46
C ILE A 443 -10.75 -14.74 7.04
N PRO A 444 -11.05 -16.05 6.94
CA PRO A 444 -10.16 -17.12 7.40
C PRO A 444 -8.76 -16.99 6.80
N LEU A 445 -7.76 -17.00 7.67
CA LEU A 445 -6.36 -16.90 7.25
C LEU A 445 -5.82 -18.27 6.82
N THR A 446 -4.95 -18.26 5.82
CA THR A 446 -4.31 -19.48 5.29
C THR A 446 -2.79 -19.41 5.39
N THR A 447 -2.10 -20.55 5.29
CA THR A 447 -0.63 -20.60 5.16
C THR A 447 -0.16 -20.43 3.72
N LYS A 448 -1.03 -20.70 2.74
CA LYS A 448 -0.75 -20.72 1.30
C LYS A 448 -1.97 -20.30 0.49
N GLY A 449 -1.73 -19.76 -0.70
CA GLY A 449 -2.79 -19.31 -1.61
C GLY A 449 -3.34 -17.94 -1.20
N ASP A 450 -4.63 -17.73 -1.46
CA ASP A 450 -5.35 -16.51 -1.13
C ASP A 450 -5.57 -16.39 0.38
N TRP A 451 -5.66 -15.15 0.85
CA TRP A 451 -5.84 -14.84 2.28
C TRP A 451 -4.72 -15.37 3.17
N LYS A 452 -3.52 -15.49 2.58
CA LYS A 452 -2.32 -15.86 3.31
C LYS A 452 -2.08 -14.86 4.44
N MET A 453 -1.83 -15.35 5.64
CA MET A 453 -1.58 -14.48 6.78
C MET A 453 -0.33 -13.63 6.62
N SER A 454 -0.37 -12.44 7.20
CA SER A 454 0.76 -11.54 7.42
C SER A 454 0.65 -10.90 8.79
N LEU A 455 1.80 -10.48 9.34
CA LEU A 455 1.87 -9.74 10.59
C LEU A 455 1.85 -8.24 10.27
N GLU A 456 0.89 -7.52 10.82
CA GLU A 456 0.70 -6.09 10.64
C GLU A 456 0.78 -5.34 11.97
N ARG A 457 1.22 -4.09 11.92
CA ARG A 457 1.30 -3.22 13.10
C ARG A 457 0.05 -2.36 13.17
N LYS A 458 -0.57 -2.28 14.35
CA LYS A 458 -1.73 -1.41 14.60
C LYS A 458 -1.31 0.06 14.56
N ASP A 459 -0.17 0.38 15.17
CA ASP A 459 0.50 1.67 15.08
C ASP A 459 1.86 1.51 14.37
N VAL A 460 2.05 2.27 13.29
CA VAL A 460 3.25 2.27 12.47
C VAL A 460 4.47 2.92 13.17
N HIS A 461 4.26 3.66 14.24
CA HIS A 461 5.29 4.31 15.05
C HIS A 461 5.83 3.41 16.15
N VAL A 462 5.10 2.35 16.50
CA VAL A 462 5.55 1.32 17.44
C VAL A 462 6.10 0.12 16.65
N GLY A 463 7.04 -0.60 17.24
CA GLY A 463 7.62 -1.80 16.63
C GLY A 463 6.68 -3.02 16.69
N TYR A 464 7.21 -4.20 16.44
CA TYR A 464 6.43 -5.44 16.52
C TYR A 464 6.41 -5.96 17.95
N THR A 465 5.31 -5.70 18.65
CA THR A 465 5.02 -6.21 19.99
C THR A 465 3.70 -6.96 20.02
N ARG A 466 3.43 -7.76 21.06
CA ARG A 466 2.15 -8.48 21.19
C ARG A 466 0.96 -7.52 21.12
N GLN A 467 1.04 -6.37 21.79
CA GLN A 467 -0.06 -5.40 21.88
C GLN A 467 -0.23 -4.61 20.57
N ASN A 468 0.88 -4.32 19.88
CA ASN A 468 0.88 -3.52 18.65
C ASN A 468 0.82 -4.36 17.37
N SER A 469 0.80 -5.68 17.44
CA SER A 469 0.73 -6.54 16.25
C SER A 469 -0.63 -7.20 16.12
N CYS A 470 -0.96 -7.62 14.90
CA CYS A 470 -2.12 -8.44 14.59
C CYS A 470 -1.89 -9.27 13.33
N LEU A 471 -2.69 -10.32 13.14
CA LEU A 471 -2.73 -11.06 11.90
C LEU A 471 -3.78 -10.51 10.95
N ILE A 472 -3.35 -10.30 9.70
CA ILE A 472 -4.22 -9.88 8.60
C ILE A 472 -3.97 -10.78 7.40
N ALA A 473 -4.90 -10.78 6.44
CA ALA A 473 -4.62 -11.36 5.13
C ALA A 473 -3.67 -10.44 4.34
N MET A 474 -2.76 -11.01 3.55
CA MET A 474 -1.76 -10.29 2.76
C MET A 474 -2.38 -9.29 1.78
N GLU A 475 -3.61 -9.53 1.33
CA GLU A 475 -4.41 -8.61 0.51
C GLU A 475 -4.69 -7.27 1.20
N PHE A 476 -4.70 -7.23 2.53
CA PHE A 476 -4.89 -6.01 3.32
C PHE A 476 -3.58 -5.36 3.77
N GLN A 477 -2.43 -5.94 3.40
CA GLN A 477 -1.12 -5.39 3.75
C GLN A 477 -0.70 -4.30 2.75
N SER A 478 -1.35 -3.14 2.83
CA SER A 478 -0.98 -1.95 2.07
C SER A 478 0.12 -1.15 2.77
N ALA A 479 0.85 -0.34 1.99
CA ALA A 479 1.87 0.53 2.54
C ALA A 479 1.21 1.71 3.26
N ASP A 480 1.46 1.84 4.56
CA ASP A 480 1.13 3.05 5.28
C ASP A 480 2.32 4.02 5.27
N HIS A 481 2.10 5.18 4.66
CA HIS A 481 3.09 6.23 4.53
C HIS A 481 2.95 7.32 5.60
N THR A 482 1.97 7.26 6.50
CA THR A 482 1.74 8.22 7.59
C THR A 482 3.00 8.44 8.43
N ALA A 483 3.79 7.40 8.70
CA ALA A 483 5.05 7.53 9.44
C ALA A 483 6.12 8.41 8.76
N CYS A 484 5.98 8.67 7.46
CA CYS A 484 6.88 9.53 6.69
C CYS A 484 6.26 10.91 6.41
N THR A 485 5.02 11.17 6.84
CA THR A 485 4.36 12.44 6.60
C THR A 485 4.81 13.44 7.66
N THR A 486 5.42 14.52 7.19
CA THR A 486 5.82 15.66 8.04
C THR A 486 4.67 16.65 8.23
N TYR A 487 3.54 16.44 7.55
CA TYR A 487 2.42 17.38 7.47
C TYR A 487 1.10 16.59 7.57
N GLY A 488 0.26 16.95 8.54
CA GLY A 488 -0.89 16.17 9.02
C GLY A 488 -2.05 16.01 8.02
N GLY A 489 -1.94 15.05 7.11
CA GLY A 489 -3.08 14.53 6.36
C GLY A 489 -3.98 13.66 7.23
N THR A 490 -5.29 13.67 6.97
CA THR A 490 -6.31 12.96 7.78
C THR A 490 -6.63 11.55 7.27
N GLY A 491 -6.00 11.08 6.18
CA GLY A 491 -6.22 9.74 5.63
C GLY A 491 -4.94 8.89 5.64
N SER A 492 -5.11 7.59 5.39
CA SER A 492 -3.99 6.66 5.22
C SER A 492 -4.20 5.79 3.97
N GLY A 493 -3.14 5.30 3.35
CA GLY A 493 -3.26 4.23 2.35
C GLY A 493 -3.42 2.84 3.01
N GLY A 494 -3.36 2.78 4.34
CA GLY A 494 -3.46 1.58 5.15
C GLY A 494 -4.90 1.07 5.24
N TRP A 495 -5.06 -0.26 5.31
CA TRP A 495 -6.33 -0.86 5.73
C TRP A 495 -6.51 -0.78 7.24
N SER A 496 -7.75 -0.62 7.66
CA SER A 496 -8.19 -0.77 9.05
C SER A 496 -9.49 -1.57 9.09
N ARG A 497 -9.94 -1.95 10.30
CA ARG A 497 -11.23 -2.62 10.47
C ARG A 497 -12.39 -1.74 10.00
N GLU A 498 -12.35 -0.46 10.32
CA GLU A 498 -13.37 0.53 9.94
C GLU A 498 -13.44 0.68 8.42
N LYS A 499 -12.29 0.72 7.73
CA LYS A 499 -12.25 0.74 6.26
C LYS A 499 -12.78 -0.55 5.64
N SER A 500 -12.47 -1.70 6.23
CA SER A 500 -13.01 -2.98 5.76
C SER A 500 -14.54 -3.01 5.89
N LEU A 501 -15.08 -2.56 7.03
CA LEU A 501 -16.52 -2.44 7.23
C LEU A 501 -17.16 -1.44 6.25
N PHE A 502 -16.53 -0.28 6.04
CA PHE A 502 -16.99 0.71 5.06
C PHE A 502 -17.02 0.11 3.65
N PHE A 503 -15.95 -0.59 3.26
CA PHE A 503 -15.88 -1.28 1.96
C PHE A 503 -17.01 -2.29 1.81
N ARG A 504 -17.25 -3.14 2.81
CA ARG A 504 -18.35 -4.11 2.79
C ARG A 504 -19.72 -3.45 2.62
N ALA A 505 -19.96 -2.37 3.38
CA ALA A 505 -21.23 -1.65 3.35
C ALA A 505 -21.49 -0.90 2.03
N ASN A 506 -20.44 -0.52 1.31
CA ASN A 506 -20.51 0.28 0.08
C ASN A 506 -20.07 -0.49 -1.17
N TYR A 507 -19.83 -1.80 -1.06
CA TYR A 507 -19.45 -2.61 -2.20
C TYR A 507 -20.61 -2.73 -3.16
N ASN A 508 -20.39 -2.34 -4.42
CA ASN A 508 -21.39 -2.46 -5.46
C ASN A 508 -21.07 -3.65 -6.38
N PRO A 509 -21.72 -4.82 -6.20
CA PRO A 509 -21.47 -5.99 -7.06
C PRO A 509 -21.95 -5.78 -8.50
N ALA A 510 -22.85 -4.82 -8.74
CA ALA A 510 -23.33 -4.46 -10.07
C ALA A 510 -22.40 -3.49 -10.80
N TYR A 511 -21.40 -2.93 -10.10
CA TYR A 511 -20.33 -2.18 -10.76
C TYR A 511 -19.48 -3.15 -11.56
N VAL A 512 -19.87 -3.33 -12.82
CA VAL A 512 -19.01 -3.88 -13.86
C VAL A 512 -18.27 -2.66 -14.39
N PRO A 513 -16.94 -2.54 -14.17
CA PRO A 513 -16.17 -1.50 -14.83
C PRO A 513 -16.52 -1.61 -16.31
N VAL A 514 -16.92 -0.50 -16.94
CA VAL A 514 -17.14 -0.48 -18.39
C VAL A 514 -15.92 -1.16 -18.98
N ARG A 515 -16.11 -2.35 -19.58
CA ARG A 515 -15.01 -3.15 -20.13
C ARG A 515 -14.18 -2.13 -20.88
N GLN A 516 -12.91 -1.99 -20.47
CA GLN A 516 -11.95 -1.13 -21.17
C GLN A 516 -12.28 -1.29 -22.62
N LEU A 517 -12.75 -0.18 -23.22
CA LEU A 517 -13.32 -0.15 -24.56
C LEU A 517 -12.54 -1.18 -25.36
N ALA A 518 -13.22 -2.24 -25.82
CA ALA A 518 -12.59 -3.25 -26.67
C ALA A 518 -11.69 -2.45 -27.61
N PRO A 519 -10.37 -2.73 -27.64
CA PRO A 519 -9.36 -1.82 -28.18
C PRO A 519 -9.96 -1.23 -29.43
N PRO A 520 -10.11 0.12 -29.50
CA PRO A 520 -10.98 0.78 -30.46
C PRO A 520 -10.81 0.02 -31.76
N ARG A 521 -11.87 -0.67 -32.21
CA ARG A 521 -11.83 -1.58 -33.37
C ARG A 521 -10.89 -0.92 -34.34
N GLU A 522 -9.76 -1.55 -34.68
CA GLU A 522 -8.75 -0.95 -35.56
C GLU A 522 -9.55 -0.30 -36.68
N VAL A 523 -9.62 1.03 -36.64
CA VAL A 523 -10.46 1.78 -37.55
C VAL A 523 -9.83 1.44 -38.87
N SER A 524 -10.51 0.61 -39.66
CA SER A 524 -9.88 0.10 -40.85
C SER A 524 -9.51 1.31 -41.70
N ALA A 525 -8.48 1.21 -42.53
CA ALA A 525 -8.16 2.30 -43.44
C ALA A 525 -9.40 2.74 -44.26
N ALA A 526 -10.38 1.83 -44.45
CA ALA A 526 -11.68 2.12 -45.05
C ALA A 526 -12.60 2.98 -44.16
N ASP A 527 -12.74 2.67 -42.87
CA ASP A 527 -13.56 3.46 -41.93
C ASP A 527 -12.99 4.89 -41.74
N THR A 528 -11.67 5.05 -41.93
CA THR A 528 -11.02 6.38 -41.88
C THR A 528 -11.29 7.19 -43.14
N LEU A 529 -11.46 6.53 -44.30
CA LEU A 529 -11.78 7.17 -45.58
C LEU A 529 -13.25 7.62 -45.63
N GLU A 530 -14.17 6.82 -45.09
CA GLU A 530 -15.60 7.16 -45.02
C GLU A 530 -15.92 8.28 -44.02
N MET A 531 -15.02 8.53 -43.05
CA MET A 531 -15.11 9.70 -42.15
C MET A 531 -14.51 10.98 -42.75
N ILE A 532 -13.74 10.87 -43.84
CA ILE A 532 -13.10 12.01 -44.53
C ILE A 532 -13.96 12.49 -45.72
N GLU A 533 -14.76 11.61 -46.32
CA GLU A 533 -15.83 11.94 -47.27
C GLU A 533 -17.06 12.52 -46.56
#